data_AF-A0AAD4R6W1-F1
#
_entry.id   AF-A0AAD4R6W1-F1
#
_cell.length_a   1.000
_cell.length_b   1.000
_cell.length_c   1.000
_cell.angle_alpha   90.00
_cell.angle_beta   90.00
_cell.angle_gamma   90.00
#
_symmetry.space_group_name_H-M   'P 1'
#
loop_
_entity.id
_entity.type
_entity.pdbx_description
1 polymer ?
#
loop_
_entity_poly.entity_id
_entity_poly.type
_entity_poly.pdbx_seq_one_letter_code
_entity_poly.pdbx_strand_id
1 'polypeptide(L)'
;MHLLENPSMPFSHPLPGGLQPNAEITITGKPYPGHEKRFDVNFRVGPSDIALHINPRFRFLENTIVLNSHVYGLWQKEERHSNRIRMNEPFALKIVVHSGHFKIYVDNVEVGKFDHRVPVGMITHMDVTGEVTLFKVSLHGVNNTAPYGHPAPAPYPNVIHTTTTTFQPAPYPQNQPSYPQMYPSGPNMSMPQPQQYPPPPYNSTPMPNAKP
;
A
#
# COMPACT_ATOMS: atom_id res chain seq x y z
N MET A 1 -14.24 -16.99 -15.22
CA MET A 1 -13.23 -16.95 -14.14
C MET A 1 -11.87 -16.80 -14.81
N HIS A 2 -11.06 -15.85 -14.36
CA HIS A 2 -9.66 -15.69 -14.79
C HIS A 2 -8.75 -16.11 -13.63
N LEU A 3 -7.72 -16.91 -13.92
CA LEU A 3 -6.87 -17.54 -12.93
C LEU A 3 -5.41 -17.35 -13.30
N LEU A 4 -4.62 -16.92 -12.32
CA LEU A 4 -3.18 -16.72 -12.43
C LEU A 4 -2.50 -17.50 -11.32
N GLU A 5 -1.56 -18.38 -11.69
CA GLU A 5 -0.81 -19.22 -10.75
C GLU A 5 0.62 -18.72 -10.61
N ASN A 6 1.11 -18.72 -9.37
CA ASN A 6 2.45 -18.29 -8.97
C ASN A 6 2.91 -16.96 -9.62
N PRO A 7 2.11 -15.88 -9.58
CA PRO A 7 2.50 -14.63 -10.20
C PRO A 7 3.74 -14.03 -9.53
N SER A 8 4.62 -13.45 -10.34
CA SER A 8 5.83 -12.76 -9.85
C SER A 8 5.48 -11.48 -9.10
N MET A 9 6.35 -11.09 -8.17
CA MET A 9 6.25 -9.83 -7.41
C MET A 9 7.22 -8.76 -7.95
N PRO A 10 6.84 -7.46 -7.95
CA PRO A 10 5.50 -6.94 -7.66
C PRO A 10 4.48 -7.41 -8.73
N PHE A 11 3.25 -7.62 -8.30
CA PHE A 11 2.19 -8.08 -9.18
C PHE A 11 1.29 -6.91 -9.58
N SER A 12 0.95 -6.83 -10.87
CA SER A 12 -0.03 -5.89 -11.40
C SER A 12 -0.93 -6.61 -12.39
N HIS A 13 -2.23 -6.34 -12.32
CA HIS A 13 -3.22 -6.92 -13.21
C HIS A 13 -4.21 -5.87 -13.70
N PRO A 14 -4.40 -5.73 -15.02
CA PRO A 14 -5.41 -4.84 -15.56
C PRO A 14 -6.82 -5.37 -15.30
N LEU A 15 -7.74 -4.45 -15.05
CA LEU A 15 -9.17 -4.69 -14.86
C LEU A 15 -9.96 -3.89 -15.92
N PRO A 16 -9.89 -4.30 -17.20
CA PRO A 16 -10.51 -3.57 -18.29
C PRO A 16 -12.05 -3.51 -18.14
N GLY A 17 -12.62 -2.32 -18.01
CA GLY A 17 -14.07 -2.14 -17.75
C GLY A 17 -14.45 -2.17 -16.27
N GLY A 18 -13.44 -2.20 -15.39
CA GLY A 18 -13.57 -2.07 -13.95
C GLY A 18 -14.30 -3.20 -13.25
N LEU A 19 -14.64 -2.93 -11.99
CA LEU A 19 -15.32 -3.90 -11.14
C LEU A 19 -16.82 -3.63 -11.11
N GLN A 20 -17.59 -4.70 -11.05
CA GLN A 20 -19.05 -4.67 -10.93
C GLN A 20 -19.48 -5.36 -9.63
N PRO A 21 -20.66 -5.03 -9.10
CA PRO A 21 -21.24 -5.79 -8.00
C PRO A 21 -21.27 -7.28 -8.31
N ASN A 22 -20.99 -8.10 -7.29
CA ASN A 22 -20.79 -9.55 -7.35
C ASN A 22 -19.46 -10.01 -7.98
N ALA A 23 -18.56 -9.09 -8.36
CA ALA A 23 -17.18 -9.47 -8.65
C ALA A 23 -16.50 -9.98 -7.37
N GLU A 24 -15.68 -11.01 -7.52
CA GLU A 24 -14.89 -11.59 -6.43
C GLU A 24 -13.44 -11.74 -6.89
N ILE A 25 -12.53 -11.25 -6.04
CA ILE A 25 -11.10 -11.39 -6.22
C ILE A 25 -10.56 -12.17 -5.03
N THR A 26 -9.90 -13.30 -5.29
CA THR A 26 -9.23 -14.08 -4.25
C THR A 26 -7.74 -14.14 -4.53
N ILE A 27 -6.94 -13.76 -3.54
CA ILE A 27 -5.48 -13.77 -3.55
C ILE A 27 -5.03 -14.75 -2.47
N THR A 28 -4.27 -15.77 -2.86
CA THR A 28 -3.63 -16.68 -1.91
C THR A 28 -2.13 -16.48 -1.96
N GLY A 29 -1.49 -16.50 -0.80
CA GLY A 29 -0.06 -16.31 -0.70
C GLY A 29 0.45 -16.60 0.69
N LYS A 30 1.71 -16.24 0.94
CA LYS A 30 2.37 -16.35 2.24
C LYS A 30 3.26 -15.13 2.46
N PRO A 31 3.02 -14.31 3.50
CA PRO A 31 3.93 -13.24 3.86
C PRO A 31 5.25 -13.81 4.39
N TYR A 32 6.35 -13.10 4.14
CA TYR A 32 7.67 -13.45 4.66
C TYR A 32 8.26 -12.30 5.49
N PRO A 33 9.13 -12.58 6.48
CA PRO A 33 9.58 -11.60 7.46
C PRO A 33 10.73 -10.74 6.90
N GLY A 34 10.42 -9.85 5.97
CA GLY A 34 11.38 -8.84 5.52
C GLY A 34 11.44 -7.63 6.46
N HIS A 35 12.04 -6.56 5.97
CA HIS A 35 12.27 -5.32 6.69
C HIS A 35 10.98 -4.53 6.96
N GLU A 36 10.09 -4.46 5.97
CA GLU A 36 8.87 -3.65 6.07
C GLU A 36 7.80 -4.28 6.97
N LYS A 37 7.76 -5.63 7.03
CA LYS A 37 6.80 -6.44 7.79
C LYS A 37 5.36 -6.11 7.41
N ARG A 38 5.12 -5.94 6.11
CA ARG A 38 3.81 -5.63 5.51
C ARG A 38 3.82 -5.95 4.02
N PHE A 39 2.63 -6.08 3.47
CA PHE A 39 2.39 -6.02 2.04
C PHE A 39 1.12 -5.21 1.81
N ASP A 40 0.85 -4.84 0.56
CA ASP A 40 -0.34 -4.09 0.22
C ASP A 40 -1.00 -4.60 -1.06
N VAL A 41 -2.33 -4.51 -1.08
CA VAL A 41 -3.18 -4.79 -2.23
C VAL A 41 -3.92 -3.51 -2.57
N ASN A 42 -3.72 -2.98 -3.77
CA ASN A 42 -4.30 -1.72 -4.21
C ASN A 42 -5.25 -1.97 -5.38
N PHE A 43 -6.46 -1.45 -5.30
CA PHE A 43 -7.36 -1.29 -6.44
C PHE A 43 -7.27 0.15 -6.92
N ARG A 44 -6.57 0.36 -8.04
CA ARG A 44 -6.23 1.68 -8.56
C ARG A 44 -7.26 2.21 -9.54
N VAL A 45 -7.36 3.53 -9.57
CA VAL A 45 -8.17 4.29 -10.51
C VAL A 45 -7.27 5.21 -11.30
N GLY A 46 -7.06 4.87 -12.57
CA GLY A 46 -6.09 5.56 -13.40
C GLY A 46 -4.66 5.46 -12.81
N PRO A 47 -3.80 6.48 -13.03
CA PRO A 47 -2.40 6.42 -12.63
C PRO A 47 -2.13 6.79 -11.17
N SER A 48 -3.01 7.54 -10.50
CA SER A 48 -2.72 8.20 -9.22
C SER A 48 -3.55 7.73 -8.04
N ASP A 49 -4.82 7.36 -8.27
CA ASP A 49 -5.78 7.18 -7.21
C ASP A 49 -5.92 5.71 -6.82
N ILE A 50 -6.26 5.46 -5.56
CA ILE A 50 -6.49 4.13 -4.99
C ILE A 50 -7.89 4.13 -4.38
N ALA A 51 -8.81 3.39 -4.99
CA ALA A 51 -10.17 3.24 -4.48
C ALA A 51 -10.19 2.42 -3.19
N LEU A 52 -9.36 1.37 -3.13
CA LEU A 52 -9.19 0.51 -1.96
C LEU A 52 -7.72 0.12 -1.82
N HIS A 53 -7.12 0.52 -0.71
CA HIS A 53 -5.82 0.08 -0.23
C HIS A 53 -6.05 -0.89 0.93
N ILE A 54 -5.56 -2.12 0.81
CA ILE A 54 -5.57 -3.13 1.88
C ILE A 54 -4.13 -3.35 2.31
N ASN A 55 -3.80 -3.08 3.57
CA ASN A 55 -2.43 -3.18 4.05
C ASN A 55 -2.35 -3.98 5.35
N PRO A 56 -2.13 -5.31 5.24
CA PRO A 56 -1.78 -6.14 6.37
C PRO A 56 -0.40 -5.76 6.92
N ARG A 57 -0.36 -5.36 8.18
CA ARG A 57 0.86 -4.98 8.92
C ARG A 57 1.10 -6.01 10.02
N PHE A 58 2.35 -6.50 10.13
CA PHE A 58 2.72 -7.61 11.02
C PHE A 58 3.65 -7.20 12.17
N ARG A 59 3.85 -5.89 12.39
CA ARG A 59 4.67 -5.41 13.52
C ARG A 59 3.96 -5.72 14.85
N PHE A 60 4.74 -6.09 15.87
CA PHE A 60 4.23 -6.58 17.17
C PHE A 60 3.17 -5.67 17.81
N LEU A 61 3.38 -4.35 17.78
CA LEU A 61 2.46 -3.36 18.37
C LEU A 61 1.35 -2.90 17.43
N GLU A 62 1.35 -3.31 16.16
CA GLU A 62 0.42 -2.82 15.16
C GLU A 62 -0.55 -3.90 14.66
N ASN A 63 -0.07 -5.13 14.45
CA ASN A 63 -0.80 -6.32 13.95
C ASN A 63 -2.25 -6.08 13.47
N THR A 64 -2.41 -5.35 12.37
CA THR A 64 -3.70 -4.86 11.88
C THR A 64 -3.76 -4.93 10.36
N ILE A 65 -4.97 -5.05 9.81
CA ILE A 65 -5.24 -4.76 8.40
C ILE A 65 -5.78 -3.34 8.34
N VAL A 66 -5.05 -2.45 7.67
CA VAL A 66 -5.50 -1.09 7.40
C VAL A 66 -6.18 -1.04 6.05
N LEU A 67 -7.37 -0.45 6.01
CA LEU A 67 -8.12 -0.14 4.80
C LEU A 67 -8.17 1.37 4.61
N ASN A 68 -7.95 1.84 3.39
CA ASN A 68 -8.07 3.26 3.07
C ASN A 68 -8.30 3.50 1.58
N SER A 69 -8.50 4.76 1.20
CA SER A 69 -8.42 5.24 -0.17
C SER A 69 -7.38 6.36 -0.26
N HIS A 70 -6.79 6.52 -1.43
CA HIS A 70 -5.93 7.65 -1.77
C HIS A 70 -6.54 8.37 -2.97
N VAL A 71 -7.05 9.58 -2.77
CA VAL A 71 -7.82 10.32 -3.78
C VAL A 71 -7.34 11.76 -3.79
N TYR A 72 -7.14 12.34 -4.98
CA TYR A 72 -6.61 13.70 -5.15
C TYR A 72 -5.28 13.95 -4.42
N GLY A 73 -4.39 12.96 -4.42
CA GLY A 73 -3.07 13.06 -3.79
C GLY A 73 -3.09 12.95 -2.26
N LEU A 74 -4.23 12.61 -1.65
CA LEU A 74 -4.38 12.54 -0.20
C LEU A 74 -4.94 11.19 0.25
N TRP A 75 -4.29 10.63 1.26
CA TRP A 75 -4.86 9.53 2.05
C TRP A 75 -6.09 10.00 2.79
N GLN A 76 -7.14 9.21 2.71
CA GLN A 76 -8.39 9.45 3.41
C GLN A 76 -8.32 8.87 4.84
N LYS A 77 -9.44 8.83 5.55
CA LYS A 77 -9.49 8.26 6.91
C LYS A 77 -9.22 6.75 6.88
N GLU A 78 -8.24 6.27 7.65
CA GLU A 78 -7.98 4.84 7.82
C GLU A 78 -9.12 4.13 8.56
N GLU A 79 -9.42 2.91 8.13
CA GLU A 79 -10.25 1.92 8.84
C GLU A 79 -9.35 0.75 9.24
N ARG A 80 -9.38 0.34 10.52
CA ARG A 80 -8.43 -0.62 11.10
C ARG A 80 -9.16 -1.86 11.60
N HIS A 81 -8.67 -3.02 11.19
CA HIS A 81 -9.27 -4.32 11.51
C HIS A 81 -8.23 -5.27 12.11
N SER A 82 -8.68 -6.27 12.86
CA SER A 82 -7.79 -7.31 13.40
C SER A 82 -7.12 -8.08 12.26
N ASN A 83 -5.79 -8.23 12.33
CA ASN A 83 -5.07 -9.01 11.34
C ASN A 83 -5.21 -10.50 11.61
N ARG A 84 -5.84 -11.22 10.69
CA ARG A 84 -5.95 -12.68 10.71
C ARG A 84 -4.85 -13.38 9.89
N ILE A 85 -4.14 -12.64 9.05
CA ILE A 85 -3.02 -13.17 8.30
C ILE A 85 -1.84 -13.31 9.26
N ARG A 86 -1.16 -14.45 9.20
CA ARG A 86 -0.01 -14.75 10.06
C ARG A 86 1.27 -14.75 9.25
N MET A 87 2.33 -14.21 9.84
CA MET A 87 3.66 -14.21 9.22
C MET A 87 4.11 -15.65 8.97
N ASN A 88 4.70 -15.93 7.80
CA ASN A 88 5.15 -17.27 7.39
C ASN A 88 4.05 -18.35 7.28
N GLU A 89 2.77 -18.00 7.35
CA GLU A 89 1.66 -18.94 7.13
C GLU A 89 0.91 -18.61 5.83
N PRO A 90 0.44 -19.61 5.06
CA PRO A 90 -0.44 -19.36 3.93
C PRO A 90 -1.74 -18.68 4.35
N PHE A 91 -2.27 -17.83 3.49
CA PHE A 91 -3.58 -17.19 3.65
C PHE A 91 -4.37 -17.20 2.35
N ALA A 92 -5.69 -17.03 2.47
CA ALA A 92 -6.59 -16.65 1.39
C ALA A 92 -7.30 -15.33 1.71
N LEU A 93 -6.92 -14.26 1.02
CA LEU A 93 -7.60 -12.96 1.07
C LEU A 93 -8.64 -12.91 -0.04
N LYS A 94 -9.91 -12.76 0.32
CA LYS A 94 -11.02 -12.64 -0.62
C LYS A 94 -11.70 -11.29 -0.49
N ILE A 95 -11.86 -10.60 -1.61
CA ILE A 95 -12.51 -9.30 -1.73
C ILE A 95 -13.77 -9.48 -2.57
N VAL A 96 -14.93 -9.24 -1.97
CA VAL A 96 -16.23 -9.32 -2.63
C VAL A 96 -16.76 -7.90 -2.85
N VAL A 97 -17.11 -7.59 -4.09
CA VAL A 97 -17.62 -6.27 -4.48
C VAL A 97 -19.15 -6.27 -4.34
N HIS A 98 -19.69 -5.40 -3.50
CA HIS A 98 -21.13 -5.12 -3.44
C HIS A 98 -21.43 -3.79 -4.16
N SER A 99 -22.69 -3.35 -4.19
CA SER A 99 -23.06 -2.08 -4.84
C SER A 99 -22.49 -0.84 -4.15
N GLY A 100 -22.35 -0.87 -2.82
CA GLY A 100 -21.91 0.29 -2.03
C GLY A 100 -20.66 0.06 -1.17
N HIS A 101 -20.10 -1.15 -1.15
CA HIS A 101 -18.95 -1.49 -0.32
C HIS A 101 -18.20 -2.73 -0.81
N PHE A 102 -16.99 -2.90 -0.32
CA PHE A 102 -16.26 -4.15 -0.37
C PHE A 102 -16.47 -4.92 0.93
N LYS A 103 -16.56 -6.25 0.82
CA LYS A 103 -16.37 -7.15 1.96
C LYS A 103 -15.04 -7.87 1.83
N ILE A 104 -14.30 -7.94 2.93
CA ILE A 104 -12.96 -8.51 2.97
C ILE A 104 -12.99 -9.70 3.91
N TYR A 105 -12.48 -10.82 3.41
CA TYR A 105 -12.37 -12.09 4.12
C TYR A 105 -10.92 -12.55 4.15
N VAL A 106 -10.50 -13.09 5.29
CA VAL A 106 -9.24 -13.84 5.42
C VAL A 106 -9.60 -15.25 5.86
N ASP A 107 -9.21 -16.25 5.08
CA ASP A 107 -9.49 -17.67 5.32
C ASP A 107 -10.98 -17.93 5.58
N ASN A 108 -11.81 -17.33 4.72
CA ASN A 108 -13.28 -17.38 4.77
C ASN A 108 -13.94 -16.72 6.01
N VAL A 109 -13.18 -16.05 6.87
CA VAL A 109 -13.72 -15.25 7.98
C VAL A 109 -13.76 -13.78 7.57
N GLU A 110 -14.93 -13.14 7.71
CA GLU A 110 -15.09 -11.70 7.43
C GLU A 110 -14.22 -10.90 8.40
N VAL A 111 -13.34 -10.05 7.86
CA VAL A 111 -12.45 -9.17 8.66
C VAL A 111 -12.91 -7.72 8.64
N GLY A 112 -13.61 -7.30 7.58
CA GLY A 112 -14.06 -5.93 7.45
C GLY A 112 -14.98 -5.68 6.26
N LYS A 113 -15.70 -4.58 6.37
CA LYS A 113 -16.51 -3.95 5.31
C LYS A 113 -15.93 -2.57 5.06
N PHE A 114 -15.71 -2.20 3.80
CA PHE A 114 -15.19 -0.89 3.42
C PHE A 114 -16.13 -0.22 2.42
N ASP A 115 -16.77 0.88 2.84
CA ASP A 115 -17.72 1.58 1.97
C ASP A 115 -16.99 2.24 0.78
N HIS A 116 -17.63 2.21 -0.39
CA HIS A 116 -17.06 2.79 -1.61
C HIS A 116 -16.90 4.30 -1.45
N ARG A 117 -15.65 4.78 -1.50
CA ARG A 117 -15.33 6.21 -1.56
C ARG A 117 -15.19 6.72 -3.00
N VAL A 118 -15.05 5.79 -3.93
CA VAL A 118 -14.89 6.00 -5.37
C VAL A 118 -15.76 4.98 -6.11
N PRO A 119 -16.40 5.30 -7.25
CA PRO A 119 -17.16 4.33 -8.02
C PRO A 119 -16.29 3.14 -8.47
N VAL A 120 -16.72 1.91 -8.15
CA VAL A 120 -15.94 0.69 -8.43
C VAL A 120 -15.75 0.38 -9.91
N GLY A 121 -16.65 0.86 -10.77
CA GLY A 121 -16.48 0.77 -12.22
C GLY A 121 -15.31 1.60 -12.77
N MET A 122 -14.72 2.51 -11.97
CA MET A 122 -13.56 3.30 -12.36
C MET A 122 -12.23 2.61 -12.05
N ILE A 123 -12.24 1.50 -11.30
CA ILE A 123 -11.02 0.76 -11.00
C ILE A 123 -10.45 0.22 -12.31
N THR A 124 -9.17 0.48 -12.58
CA THR A 124 -8.53 0.08 -13.84
C THR A 124 -7.49 -1.02 -13.66
N HIS A 125 -6.88 -1.12 -12.47
CA HIS A 125 -5.83 -2.10 -12.19
C HIS A 125 -5.88 -2.53 -10.73
N MET A 126 -5.36 -3.73 -10.47
CA MET A 126 -5.03 -4.19 -9.13
C MET A 126 -3.52 -4.40 -9.04
N ASP A 127 -2.92 -3.97 -7.94
CA ASP A 127 -1.51 -4.20 -7.65
C ASP A 127 -1.34 -4.90 -6.32
N VAL A 128 -0.30 -5.73 -6.22
CA VAL A 128 0.16 -6.32 -4.97
C VAL A 128 1.66 -6.08 -4.83
N THR A 129 2.05 -5.40 -3.76
CA THR A 129 3.45 -5.04 -3.47
C THR A 129 3.83 -5.36 -2.02
N GLY A 130 5.12 -5.29 -1.71
CA GLY A 130 5.66 -5.59 -0.38
C GLY A 130 5.98 -7.07 -0.16
N GLU A 131 6.01 -7.49 1.10
CA GLU A 131 6.68 -8.72 1.54
C GLU A 131 5.75 -9.93 1.58
N VAL A 132 5.35 -10.39 0.39
CA VAL A 132 4.47 -11.54 0.21
C VAL A 132 4.86 -12.36 -1.02
N THR A 133 4.80 -13.68 -0.92
CA THR A 133 4.82 -14.57 -2.09
C THR A 133 3.38 -14.89 -2.49
N LEU A 134 3.03 -14.70 -3.76
CA LEU A 134 1.72 -15.05 -4.28
C LEU A 134 1.72 -16.47 -4.85
N PHE A 135 0.72 -17.25 -4.48
CA PHE A 135 0.49 -18.59 -5.02
C PHE A 135 -0.58 -18.58 -6.11
N LYS A 136 -1.62 -17.76 -5.93
CA LYS A 136 -2.77 -17.73 -6.84
C LYS A 136 -3.50 -16.41 -6.75
N VAL A 137 -3.95 -15.91 -7.89
CA VAL A 137 -4.91 -14.81 -7.99
C VAL A 137 -6.05 -15.28 -8.88
N SER A 138 -7.28 -15.28 -8.37
CA SER A 138 -8.48 -15.65 -9.12
C SER A 138 -9.48 -14.51 -9.15
N LEU A 139 -9.98 -14.20 -10.34
CA LEU A 139 -10.95 -13.16 -10.59
C LEU A 139 -12.24 -13.79 -11.14
N HIS A 140 -13.34 -13.54 -10.45
CA HIS A 140 -14.67 -13.99 -10.82
C HIS A 140 -15.60 -12.77 -10.99
N GLY A 141 -16.49 -12.80 -11.99
CA GLY A 141 -17.37 -11.66 -12.27
C GLY A 141 -16.66 -10.38 -12.73
N VAL A 142 -15.41 -10.47 -13.20
CA VAL A 142 -14.65 -9.35 -13.79
C VAL A 142 -14.75 -9.42 -15.30
N ASN A 143 -15.03 -8.28 -15.94
CA ASN A 143 -15.04 -8.16 -17.39
C ASN A 143 -13.59 -8.06 -17.87
N ASN A 144 -13.15 -8.99 -18.72
CA ASN A 144 -11.77 -9.01 -19.22
C ASN A 144 -11.64 -8.50 -20.67
N THR A 145 -12.74 -8.05 -21.27
CA THR A 145 -12.85 -7.79 -22.72
C THR A 145 -13.23 -6.35 -23.06
N ALA A 146 -13.46 -5.49 -22.06
CA ALA A 146 -13.82 -4.10 -22.33
C ALA A 146 -12.58 -3.30 -22.76
N PRO A 147 -12.65 -2.41 -23.76
CA PRO A 147 -11.55 -1.49 -24.03
C PRO A 147 -11.28 -0.61 -22.79
N TYR A 148 -10.00 -0.35 -22.49
CA TYR A 148 -9.61 0.69 -21.53
C TYR A 148 -10.21 2.02 -22.01
N GLY A 149 -11.31 2.47 -21.41
CA GLY A 149 -12.05 3.54 -22.09
C GLY A 149 -13.24 4.10 -21.36
N HIS A 150 -13.30 4.00 -20.03
CA HIS A 150 -14.16 4.94 -19.33
C HIS A 150 -13.47 6.31 -19.34
N PRO A 151 -14.17 7.39 -19.75
CA PRO A 151 -13.61 8.73 -19.72
C PRO A 151 -13.12 9.06 -18.30
N ALA A 152 -12.03 9.84 -18.21
CA ALA A 152 -11.55 10.36 -16.93
C ALA A 152 -12.74 10.96 -16.16
N PRO A 153 -13.05 10.49 -14.95
CA PRO A 153 -14.28 10.91 -14.30
C PRO A 153 -14.20 12.38 -13.92
N ALA A 154 -15.34 13.05 -14.03
CA ALA A 154 -15.63 14.25 -13.26
C ALA A 154 -15.28 14.00 -11.77
N PRO A 155 -14.89 15.02 -11.00
CA PRO A 155 -14.46 14.82 -9.63
C PRO A 155 -15.50 13.99 -8.85
N TYR A 156 -15.06 12.93 -8.17
CA TYR A 156 -15.94 12.10 -7.35
C TYR A 156 -16.66 13.03 -6.35
N PRO A 157 -17.97 12.87 -6.14
CA PRO A 157 -18.73 13.78 -5.28
C PRO A 157 -18.04 13.88 -3.92
N ASN A 158 -17.75 15.11 -3.52
CA ASN A 158 -17.06 15.43 -2.27
C ASN A 158 -17.65 14.59 -1.13
N VAL A 159 -16.87 13.67 -0.59
CA VAL A 159 -17.17 13.13 0.74
C VAL A 159 -17.16 14.34 1.65
N ILE A 160 -18.34 14.67 2.19
CA ILE A 160 -18.63 15.94 2.84
C ILE A 160 -17.56 16.23 3.89
N HIS A 161 -16.74 17.25 3.64
CA HIS A 161 -16.03 17.96 4.69
C HIS A 161 -17.09 18.65 5.56
N THR A 162 -17.68 17.92 6.52
CA THR A 162 -18.41 18.55 7.62
C THR A 162 -17.36 19.10 8.58
N THR A 163 -16.84 20.28 8.23
CA THR A 163 -16.94 21.52 9.02
C THR A 163 -15.95 22.51 8.44
N THR A 164 -16.47 23.57 7.82
CA THR A 164 -15.80 24.86 7.81
C THR A 164 -15.72 25.35 9.26
N THR A 165 -14.67 24.96 9.95
CA THR A 165 -14.10 25.79 11.01
C THR A 165 -12.66 25.93 10.59
N THR A 166 -12.28 27.15 10.24
CA THR A 166 -10.90 27.54 9.98
C THR A 166 -10.06 27.25 11.22
N PHE A 167 -9.59 26.02 11.36
CA PHE A 167 -8.40 25.73 12.13
C PHE A 167 -7.23 26.09 11.24
N GLN A 168 -6.80 27.35 11.38
CA GLN A 168 -5.44 27.70 11.02
C GLN A 168 -4.50 26.76 11.78
N PRO A 169 -3.43 26.23 11.17
CA PRO A 169 -2.35 25.68 11.98
C PRO A 169 -1.90 26.79 12.93
N ALA A 170 -1.91 26.51 14.23
CA ALA A 170 -1.39 27.47 15.20
C ALA A 170 0.03 27.87 14.77
N PRO A 171 0.35 29.18 14.71
CA PRO A 171 1.71 29.60 14.42
C PRO A 171 2.64 28.97 15.46
N TYR A 172 3.73 28.38 14.99
CA TYR A 172 4.79 27.89 15.86
C TYR A 172 5.18 28.99 16.86
N PRO A 173 5.24 28.71 18.18
CA PRO A 173 5.61 29.73 19.16
C PRO A 173 7.02 30.27 18.82
N GLN A 174 7.08 31.57 18.56
CA GLN A 174 8.23 32.28 17.99
C GLN A 174 9.37 32.54 19.00
N ASN A 175 9.48 31.74 20.06
CA ASN A 175 10.53 31.90 21.09
C ASN A 175 11.42 30.65 21.15
N GLN A 176 12.36 30.56 20.19
CA GLN A 176 13.62 29.84 20.43
C GLN A 176 14.63 30.82 21.07
N PRO A 177 15.42 30.40 22.08
CA PRO A 177 16.55 31.19 22.54
C PRO A 177 17.56 31.41 21.41
N SER A 178 17.86 32.67 21.11
CA SER A 178 18.82 33.08 20.09
C SER A 178 20.26 32.81 20.55
N TYR A 179 20.99 31.96 19.82
CA TYR A 179 22.45 31.89 19.92
C TYR A 179 23.06 32.87 18.89
N PRO A 180 24.00 33.76 19.27
CA PRO A 180 24.57 34.71 18.33
C PRO A 180 25.49 34.02 17.31
N GLN A 181 25.26 34.29 16.02
CA GLN A 181 26.18 33.97 14.93
C GLN A 181 27.28 35.04 14.87
N MET A 182 28.54 34.64 15.07
CA MET A 182 29.70 35.39 14.62
C MET A 182 30.50 34.50 13.66
N TYR A 183 30.50 34.85 12.38
CA TYR A 183 31.56 34.45 11.45
C TYR A 183 32.09 35.71 10.77
N PRO A 184 33.41 35.95 10.74
CA PRO A 184 33.99 36.95 9.86
C PRO A 184 34.22 36.35 8.47
N SER A 185 34.01 37.18 7.45
CA SER A 185 34.21 36.94 6.03
C SER A 185 35.68 36.72 5.64
N GLY A 186 35.96 35.69 4.84
CA GLY A 186 37.26 35.35 4.23
C GLY A 186 37.10 34.37 3.04
N PRO A 187 38.08 34.26 2.12
CA PRO A 187 37.81 34.16 0.68
C PRO A 187 37.53 32.75 0.14
N ASN A 188 36.85 32.74 -1.00
CA ASN A 188 36.48 31.63 -1.89
C ASN A 188 37.53 30.50 -1.94
N MET A 189 37.19 29.33 -1.38
CA MET A 189 37.85 28.06 -1.67
C MET A 189 36.81 27.09 -2.25
N SER A 190 37.16 26.50 -3.39
CA SER A 190 36.41 25.50 -4.13
C SER A 190 35.79 24.42 -3.23
N MET A 191 34.53 24.09 -3.47
CA MET A 191 33.83 22.99 -2.77
C MET A 191 34.62 21.69 -2.87
N PRO A 192 34.88 20.96 -1.76
CA PRO A 192 35.42 19.62 -1.85
C PRO A 192 34.31 18.66 -2.31
N GLN A 193 34.66 17.79 -3.27
CA GLN A 193 33.81 16.68 -3.72
C GLN A 193 33.39 15.79 -2.54
N PRO A 194 32.20 15.17 -2.57
CA PRO A 194 31.76 14.25 -1.51
C PRO A 194 32.73 13.08 -1.38
N GLN A 195 33.28 12.86 -0.19
CA GLN A 195 34.12 11.70 0.10
C GLN A 195 33.32 10.40 -0.10
N GLN A 196 33.83 9.52 -0.95
CA GLN A 196 33.39 8.14 -1.03
C GLN A 196 33.74 7.43 0.28
N TYR A 197 32.73 6.98 1.02
CA TYR A 197 32.94 6.11 2.18
C TYR A 197 33.46 4.74 1.70
N PRO A 198 34.53 4.19 2.30
CA PRO A 198 34.98 2.84 1.99
C PRO A 198 33.98 1.79 2.52
N PRO A 199 33.87 0.62 1.87
CA PRO A 199 33.00 -0.45 2.34
C PRO A 199 33.46 -1.03 3.69
N PRO A 200 32.55 -1.59 4.49
CA PRO A 200 32.89 -2.16 5.80
C PRO A 200 33.79 -3.41 5.67
N PRO A 201 34.64 -3.70 6.66
CA PRO A 201 35.59 -4.79 6.59
C PRO A 201 34.90 -6.17 6.57
N TYR A 202 35.38 -7.05 5.68
CA TYR A 202 35.05 -8.48 5.66
C TYR A 202 35.53 -9.12 6.96
N ASN A 203 34.61 -9.67 7.76
CA ASN A 203 34.95 -10.47 8.92
C ASN A 203 35.14 -11.93 8.47
N SER A 204 36.39 -12.36 8.30
CA SER A 204 36.74 -13.75 8.01
C SER A 204 36.91 -14.54 9.32
N THR A 205 35.85 -15.17 9.81
CA THR A 205 35.99 -16.31 10.72
C THR A 205 36.40 -17.55 9.93
N PRO A 206 37.51 -18.24 10.25
CA PRO A 206 37.86 -19.50 9.61
C PRO A 206 36.95 -20.63 10.12
N MET A 207 36.51 -21.52 9.22
CA MET A 207 35.93 -22.81 9.61
C MET A 207 36.99 -23.67 10.33
N PRO A 208 36.62 -24.44 11.36
CA PRO A 208 37.53 -25.42 11.95
C PRO A 208 37.78 -26.59 10.99
N ASN A 209 39.05 -26.89 10.76
CA ASN A 209 39.53 -28.01 9.94
C ASN A 209 39.00 -29.35 10.45
N ALA A 210 38.46 -30.16 9.55
CA ALA A 210 38.38 -31.60 9.73
C ALA A 210 39.79 -32.21 9.72
N LYS A 211 40.05 -33.17 10.60
CA LYS A 211 41.33 -33.86 10.77
C LYS A 211 41.04 -35.34 11.08
N PRO A 212 41.99 -36.24 10.80
CA PRO A 212 42.63 -36.56 9.52
C PRO A 212 41.83 -37.59 8.70
#